data_AF-A0A8S0WM60-F1
#
_entry.id   AF-A0A8S0WM60-F1
#
_cell.length_a   1.000
_cell.length_b   1.000
_cell.length_c   1.000
_cell.angle_alpha   90.00
_cell.angle_beta   90.00
_cell.angle_gamma   90.00
#
_symmetry.space_group_name_H-M   'P 1'
#
loop_
_entity.id
_entity.type
_entity.pdbx_description
1 polymer ?
#
loop_
_entity_poly.entity_id
_entity_poly.type
_entity_poly.pdbx_seq_one_letter_code
_entity_poly.pdbx_strand_id
1 'polypeptide(L)'
;MSLLRPQVRVALRYLRLPIRPPHLRAVHVRLPRPSLLHIARFASTTPIPRLCPSCSQPLPTSLPACPSCSSISPLPPKITHHDLFGLPYEPNPFVVDLSTLKKRFREAQAACHPDAWASKSSKEQDLAHILSSRLNEAYQCLLNPLPRVEYILEQNGVPLSETEQVEDLAFMAEIMEAREIIDEATPENKAVIDELIQMNDENIRETIQTISSLVSEEKWLDVKAAAIRLRYLQGIDRAAKQWMDTHT
;
A
#
# COMPACT_ATOMS: atom_id res chain seq x y z
N MET A 1 20.34 9.26 -55.67
CA MET A 1 19.32 8.27 -55.23
C MET A 1 19.55 8.06 -53.75
N SER A 2 19.17 9.01 -52.88
CA SER A 2 17.83 9.12 -52.27
C SER A 2 17.42 7.74 -51.73
N LEU A 3 17.34 7.52 -50.42
CA LEU A 3 16.22 7.99 -49.60
C LEU A 3 16.65 8.27 -48.14
N LEU A 4 16.25 9.44 -47.67
CA LEU A 4 16.32 9.92 -46.30
C LEU A 4 15.28 9.22 -45.41
N ARG A 5 15.69 8.87 -44.18
CA ARG A 5 14.81 8.44 -43.09
C ARG A 5 13.93 9.62 -42.63
N PRO A 6 12.61 9.45 -42.42
CA PRO A 6 11.81 10.48 -41.79
C PRO A 6 11.96 10.45 -40.27
N GLN A 7 12.25 11.62 -39.70
CA GLN A 7 12.14 11.90 -38.28
C GLN A 7 10.67 11.91 -37.86
N VAL A 8 10.32 11.12 -36.84
CA VAL A 8 9.01 11.20 -36.19
C VAL A 8 9.04 12.38 -35.21
N ARG A 9 8.57 13.54 -35.68
CA ARG A 9 8.20 14.68 -34.83
C ARG A 9 6.76 14.45 -34.34
N VAL A 10 6.57 14.06 -33.10
CA VAL A 10 5.23 14.09 -32.48
C VAL A 10 4.92 15.52 -32.05
N ALA A 11 3.88 16.08 -32.69
CA ALA A 11 3.48 17.46 -32.54
C ALA A 11 2.65 17.68 -31.27
N LEU A 12 3.22 18.43 -30.32
CA LEU A 12 2.47 19.20 -29.33
C LEU A 12 1.63 20.26 -30.07
N ARG A 13 0.30 20.10 -30.10
CA ARG A 13 -0.71 21.19 -30.23
C ARG A 13 -2.09 20.62 -30.54
N TYR A 14 -2.98 20.59 -29.55
CA TYR A 14 -4.36 21.05 -29.78
C TYR A 14 -4.84 21.87 -28.58
N LEU A 15 -5.28 23.08 -28.92
CA LEU A 15 -5.69 24.15 -28.05
C LEU A 15 -7.16 23.98 -27.65
N ARG A 16 -7.37 24.25 -26.36
CA ARG A 16 -8.58 24.78 -25.71
C ARG A 16 -9.53 25.55 -26.63
N LEU A 17 -10.79 25.12 -26.70
CA LEU A 17 -11.97 25.99 -26.87
C LEU A 17 -13.18 25.43 -26.10
N PRO A 18 -13.96 26.25 -25.37
CA PRO A 18 -15.11 25.79 -24.58
C PRO A 18 -16.40 25.79 -25.41
N ILE A 19 -17.10 24.66 -25.45
CA ILE A 19 -18.43 24.52 -26.04
C ILE A 19 -19.46 24.72 -24.92
N ARG A 20 -20.30 25.76 -25.02
CA ARG A 20 -21.45 25.99 -24.11
C ARG A 20 -22.67 25.18 -24.57
N PRO A 21 -23.30 24.35 -23.72
CA PRO A 21 -24.59 23.75 -24.01
C PRO A 21 -25.77 24.65 -23.59
N PRO A 22 -26.97 24.48 -24.18
CA PRO A 22 -28.13 25.34 -23.96
C PRO A 22 -28.83 25.08 -22.62
N HIS A 23 -29.45 26.14 -22.10
CA HIS A 23 -30.18 26.19 -20.84
C HIS A 23 -31.31 25.16 -20.73
N LEU A 24 -31.16 24.20 -19.81
CA LEU A 24 -32.25 23.36 -19.32
C LEU A 24 -32.65 23.82 -17.91
N ARG A 25 -33.95 24.10 -17.74
CA ARG A 25 -34.57 24.48 -16.46
C ARG A 25 -34.40 23.34 -15.44
N ALA A 26 -33.77 23.63 -14.31
CA ALA A 26 -33.64 22.71 -13.19
C ALA A 26 -35.00 22.54 -12.48
N VAL A 27 -35.57 21.34 -12.55
CA VAL A 27 -36.65 20.91 -11.66
C VAL A 27 -35.98 20.44 -10.37
N HIS A 28 -36.14 21.20 -9.29
CA HIS A 28 -35.64 20.83 -7.97
C HIS A 28 -36.49 19.71 -7.37
N VAL A 29 -36.09 18.46 -7.62
CA VAL A 29 -36.52 17.33 -6.80
C VAL A 29 -35.62 17.32 -5.55
N ARG A 30 -36.19 17.67 -4.39
CA ARG A 30 -35.50 17.50 -3.09
C ARG A 30 -35.40 16.00 -2.81
N LEU A 31 -34.26 15.41 -3.14
CA LEU A 31 -33.90 14.08 -2.64
C LEU A 31 -33.58 14.20 -1.14
N PRO A 32 -34.08 13.29 -0.29
CA PRO A 32 -33.73 13.28 1.13
C PRO A 32 -32.22 13.06 1.27
N ARG A 33 -31.57 13.85 2.13
CA ARG A 33 -30.15 13.69 2.47
C ARG A 33 -29.94 12.26 2.98
N PRO A 34 -29.06 11.44 2.37
CA PRO A 34 -28.68 10.20 3.01
C PRO A 34 -27.97 10.57 4.31
N SER A 35 -28.56 10.16 5.43
CA SER A 35 -27.89 10.16 6.72
C SER A 35 -26.58 9.40 6.54
N LEU A 36 -25.44 10.09 6.70
CA LEU A 36 -24.14 9.45 6.84
C LEU A 36 -24.24 8.57 8.08
N LEU A 37 -24.58 7.29 7.89
CA LEU A 37 -24.23 6.24 8.83
C LEU A 37 -22.71 6.29 8.85
N HIS A 38 -22.18 6.95 9.89
CA HIS A 38 -20.80 6.79 10.30
C HIS A 38 -20.58 5.28 10.39
N ILE A 39 -19.91 4.70 9.38
CA ILE A 39 -19.44 3.32 9.47
C ILE A 39 -18.58 3.33 10.72
N ALA A 40 -19.03 2.60 11.74
CA ALA A 40 -18.39 2.58 13.03
C ALA A 40 -16.92 2.22 12.81
N ARG A 41 -16.03 3.20 13.06
CA ARG A 41 -14.58 3.06 12.92
C ARG A 41 -14.15 1.77 13.61
N PHE A 42 -13.32 0.97 12.94
CA PHE A 42 -12.49 -0.05 13.59
C PHE A 42 -11.41 0.67 14.42
N ALA A 43 -11.81 1.47 15.41
CA ALA A 43 -10.93 1.75 16.52
C ALA A 43 -10.75 0.42 17.24
N SER A 44 -9.55 -0.14 17.24
CA SER A 44 -9.20 -1.28 18.09
C SER A 44 -9.59 -0.95 19.53
N THR A 45 -10.73 -1.46 19.99
CA THR A 45 -11.22 -1.27 21.36
C THR A 45 -10.59 -2.28 22.31
N THR A 46 -9.76 -3.21 21.84
CA THR A 46 -9.03 -4.13 22.71
C THR A 46 -7.77 -3.44 23.22
N PRO A 47 -7.69 -3.10 24.53
CA PRO A 47 -6.51 -2.47 25.07
C PRO A 47 -5.34 -3.43 24.99
N ILE A 48 -4.30 -3.01 24.29
CA ILE A 48 -3.01 -3.70 24.22
C ILE A 48 -2.45 -3.78 25.65
N PRO A 49 -2.07 -4.97 26.16
CA PRO A 49 -1.57 -5.10 27.51
C PRO A 49 -0.27 -4.29 27.66
N ARG A 50 -0.25 -3.32 28.57
CA ARG A 50 0.97 -2.56 28.92
C ARG A 50 1.81 -3.25 29.99
N LEU A 51 1.21 -4.17 30.74
CA LEU A 51 1.83 -4.94 31.81
C LEU A 51 1.67 -6.43 31.52
N CYS A 52 2.66 -7.22 31.92
CA CYS A 52 2.59 -8.67 31.84
C CYS A 52 1.55 -9.23 32.83
N PRO A 53 0.60 -10.07 32.39
CA PRO A 53 -0.40 -10.65 33.28
C PRO A 53 0.19 -11.64 34.29
N SER A 54 1.40 -12.16 34.06
CA SER A 54 2.05 -13.15 34.92
C SER A 54 2.96 -12.51 35.98
N CYS A 55 3.73 -11.47 35.64
CA CYS A 55 4.71 -10.88 36.56
C CYS A 55 4.50 -9.37 36.82
N SER A 56 3.48 -8.76 36.22
CA SER A 56 3.16 -7.33 36.33
C SER A 56 4.24 -6.35 35.86
N GLN A 57 5.34 -6.83 35.27
CA GLN A 57 6.37 -5.96 34.69
C GLN A 57 5.85 -5.29 33.41
N PRO A 58 6.30 -4.06 33.09
CA PRO A 58 6.00 -3.41 31.82
C PRO A 58 6.44 -4.26 30.63
N LEU A 59 5.56 -4.40 29.64
CA LEU A 59 5.92 -5.06 28.39
C LEU A 59 6.71 -4.08 27.51
N PRO A 60 7.83 -4.51 26.90
CA PRO A 60 8.65 -3.63 26.06
C PRO A 60 7.95 -3.26 24.74
N THR A 61 6.95 -4.05 24.34
CA THR A 61 6.24 -3.92 23.06
C THR A 61 4.74 -4.14 23.26
N SER A 62 3.96 -3.92 22.20
CA SER A 62 2.53 -4.24 22.16
C SER A 62 2.22 -5.74 22.21
N LEU A 63 3.24 -6.61 22.18
CA LEU A 63 3.03 -8.05 22.16
C LEU A 63 2.86 -8.62 23.56
N PRO A 64 2.01 -9.64 23.72
CA PRO A 64 1.88 -10.40 24.95
C PRO A 64 3.04 -11.41 25.11
N ALA A 65 4.29 -10.95 24.97
CA ALA A 65 5.51 -11.72 25.13
C ALA A 65 6.44 -11.02 26.12
N CYS A 66 6.61 -11.60 27.31
CA CYS A 66 7.36 -11.00 28.41
C CYS A 66 8.77 -11.57 28.51
N PRO A 67 9.83 -10.77 28.27
CA PRO A 67 11.21 -11.25 28.40
C PRO A 67 11.61 -11.51 29.86
N SER A 68 10.96 -10.88 30.84
CA SER A 68 11.33 -11.00 32.27
C SER A 68 10.89 -12.30 32.91
N CYS A 69 9.69 -12.80 32.60
CA CYS A 69 9.16 -14.04 33.18
C CYS A 69 8.93 -15.15 32.14
N SER A 70 9.28 -14.89 30.87
CA SER A 70 9.02 -15.79 29.74
C SER A 70 7.54 -16.20 29.61
N SER A 71 6.60 -15.31 29.96
CA SER A 71 5.18 -15.53 29.68
C SER A 71 4.86 -15.08 28.25
N ILE A 72 4.23 -15.96 27.47
CA ILE A 72 3.73 -15.68 26.13
C ILE A 72 2.25 -16.06 26.03
N SER A 73 1.46 -15.27 25.32
CA SER A 73 0.03 -15.54 25.11
C SER A 73 -0.41 -15.22 23.68
N PRO A 74 -1.57 -15.74 23.24
CA PRO A 74 -2.12 -15.41 21.92
C PRO A 74 -2.43 -13.92 21.76
N LEU A 75 -2.44 -13.44 20.52
CA LEU A 75 -2.90 -12.09 20.20
C LEU A 75 -4.42 -11.96 20.34
N PRO A 76 -4.94 -10.76 20.67
CA PRO A 76 -6.35 -10.46 20.53
C PRO A 76 -6.82 -10.66 19.08
N PRO A 77 -8.06 -11.14 18.86
CA PRO A 77 -8.54 -11.54 17.53
C PRO A 77 -8.72 -10.37 16.53
N LYS A 78 -8.72 -9.11 17.00
CA LYS A 78 -8.94 -7.92 16.16
C LYS A 78 -7.78 -6.93 16.19
N ILE A 79 -6.57 -7.40 16.49
CA ILE A 79 -5.40 -6.50 16.51
C ILE A 79 -5.03 -6.06 15.09
N THR A 80 -4.89 -4.74 14.90
CA THR A 80 -4.49 -4.17 13.61
C THR A 80 -2.98 -4.28 13.42
N HIS A 81 -2.50 -4.15 12.17
CA HIS A 81 -1.06 -4.09 11.91
C HIS A 81 -0.40 -2.88 12.61
N HIS A 82 -1.09 -1.74 12.69
CA HIS A 82 -0.61 -0.56 13.39
C HIS A 82 -0.45 -0.81 14.89
N ASP A 83 -1.43 -1.48 15.52
CA ASP A 83 -1.41 -1.83 16.94
C ASP A 83 -0.22 -2.73 17.32
N LEU A 84 0.11 -3.71 16.46
CA LEU A 84 1.24 -4.63 16.68
C LEU A 84 2.57 -3.89 16.89
N PHE A 85 2.73 -2.74 16.25
CA PHE A 85 3.92 -1.90 16.37
C PHE A 85 3.72 -0.65 17.23
N GLY A 86 2.53 -0.47 17.80
CA GLY A 86 2.17 0.72 18.58
C GLY A 86 2.22 2.00 17.73
N LEU A 87 1.89 1.89 16.44
CA LEU A 87 1.81 3.01 15.51
C LEU A 87 0.40 3.61 15.52
N PRO A 88 0.27 4.93 15.35
CA PRO A 88 -1.04 5.56 15.27
C PRO A 88 -1.75 5.14 13.97
N TYR A 89 -3.04 4.84 14.07
CA TYR A 89 -3.90 4.66 12.90
C TYR A 89 -4.45 6.00 12.39
N GLU A 90 -4.75 6.93 13.31
CA GLU A 90 -5.28 8.27 13.01
C GLU A 90 -4.17 9.33 13.07
N PRO A 91 -4.27 10.45 12.33
CA PRO A 91 -5.39 10.83 11.44
C PRO A 91 -5.30 10.21 10.04
N ASN A 92 -4.19 9.57 9.68
CA ASN A 92 -4.01 8.95 8.37
C ASN A 92 -3.20 7.66 8.49
N PRO A 93 -3.83 6.48 8.35
CA PRO A 93 -3.15 5.20 8.54
C PRO A 93 -2.14 4.87 7.44
N PHE A 94 -2.19 5.57 6.32
CA PHE A 94 -1.25 5.39 5.21
C PHE A 94 0.10 6.05 5.50
N VAL A 95 0.14 7.07 6.35
CA VAL A 95 1.38 7.78 6.73
C VAL A 95 2.07 7.00 7.84
N VAL A 96 3.14 6.28 7.48
CA VAL A 96 3.93 5.47 8.41
C VAL A 96 5.38 5.94 8.42
N ASP A 97 5.89 6.25 9.61
CA ASP A 97 7.33 6.46 9.82
C ASP A 97 8.06 5.11 9.74
N LEU A 98 8.73 4.88 8.61
CA LEU A 98 9.44 3.63 8.33
C LEU A 98 10.61 3.39 9.30
N SER A 99 11.22 4.44 9.84
CA SER A 99 12.32 4.31 10.80
C SER A 99 11.80 3.79 12.14
N THR A 100 10.67 4.34 12.60
CA THR A 100 9.96 3.88 13.80
C THR A 100 9.42 2.47 13.58
N LEU A 101 8.78 2.18 12.44
CA LEU A 101 8.29 0.84 12.10
C LEU A 101 9.42 -0.21 12.20
N LYS A 102 10.56 0.05 11.56
CA LYS A 102 11.72 -0.86 11.58
C LYS A 102 12.26 -1.09 12.99
N LYS A 103 12.33 -0.04 13.81
CA LYS A 103 12.73 -0.14 15.22
C LYS A 103 11.75 -1.01 16.02
N ARG A 104 10.46 -0.72 15.93
CA ARG A 104 9.39 -1.46 16.63
C ARG A 104 9.30 -2.92 16.22
N PHE A 105 9.48 -3.19 14.93
CA PHE A 105 9.57 -4.55 14.41
C PHE A 105 10.73 -5.33 15.06
N ARG A 106 11.94 -4.75 15.12
CA ARG A 106 13.09 -5.41 15.76
C ARG A 106 12.87 -5.67 17.25
N GLU A 107 12.32 -4.70 17.98
CA GLU A 107 11.97 -4.84 19.40
C GLU A 107 10.96 -5.96 19.62
N ALA A 108 9.89 -6.00 18.80
CA ALA A 108 8.84 -7.01 18.89
C ALA A 108 9.36 -8.40 18.54
N GLN A 109 10.13 -8.49 17.44
CA GLN A 109 10.72 -9.74 16.99
C GLN A 109 11.69 -10.31 18.03
N ALA A 110 12.50 -9.49 18.68
CA ALA A 110 13.40 -9.94 19.75
C ALA A 110 12.64 -10.53 20.96
N ALA A 111 11.42 -10.05 21.24
CA ALA A 111 10.61 -10.54 22.36
C ALA A 111 9.96 -11.91 22.07
N CYS A 112 9.64 -12.22 20.81
CA CYS A 112 8.93 -13.44 20.43
C CYS A 112 9.67 -14.32 19.39
N HIS A 113 10.96 -14.10 19.15
CA HIS A 113 11.73 -14.88 18.18
C HIS A 113 11.77 -16.37 18.56
N PRO A 114 11.43 -17.31 17.67
CA PRO A 114 11.34 -18.73 18.01
C PRO A 114 12.58 -19.30 18.74
N ASP A 115 13.78 -18.89 18.34
CA ASP A 115 15.04 -19.31 18.98
C ASP A 115 15.09 -19.00 20.49
N ALA A 116 14.51 -17.88 20.93
CA ALA A 116 14.46 -17.51 22.35
C ALA A 116 13.48 -18.41 23.15
N TRP A 117 12.60 -19.14 22.45
CA TRP A 117 11.56 -19.99 23.01
C TRP A 117 11.81 -21.48 22.76
N ALA A 118 12.88 -21.87 22.06
CA ALA A 118 13.17 -23.26 21.68
C ALA A 118 13.33 -24.24 22.85
N SER A 119 13.64 -23.75 24.06
CA SER A 119 13.74 -24.56 25.28
C SER A 119 12.45 -24.59 26.13
N LYS A 120 11.40 -23.89 25.69
CA LYS A 120 10.10 -23.77 26.38
C LYS A 120 9.16 -24.90 25.99
N SER A 121 7.96 -24.94 26.56
CA SER A 121 6.97 -25.96 26.19
C SER A 121 6.59 -25.86 24.71
N SER A 122 6.15 -26.98 24.11
CA SER A 122 5.69 -27.01 22.71
C SER A 122 4.64 -25.93 22.42
N LYS A 123 3.69 -25.72 23.35
CA LYS A 123 2.67 -24.67 23.22
C LYS A 123 3.28 -23.25 23.13
N GLU A 124 4.31 -22.97 23.92
CA GLU A 124 4.97 -21.66 23.91
C GLU A 124 5.84 -21.46 22.67
N GLN A 125 6.49 -22.53 22.18
CA GLN A 125 7.20 -22.52 20.91
C GLN A 125 6.24 -22.22 19.74
N ASP A 126 5.11 -22.91 19.68
CA ASP A 126 4.08 -22.69 18.65
C ASP A 126 3.57 -21.24 18.68
N LEU A 127 3.33 -20.70 19.87
CA LEU A 127 2.94 -19.30 20.03
C LEU A 127 4.02 -18.34 19.53
N ALA A 128 5.29 -18.56 19.86
CA ALA A 128 6.40 -17.74 19.37
C ALA A 128 6.49 -17.76 17.84
N HIS A 129 6.31 -18.93 17.21
CA HIS A 129 6.23 -19.06 15.76
C HIS A 129 5.08 -18.26 15.15
N ILE A 130 3.87 -18.38 15.71
CA ILE A 130 2.68 -17.64 15.25
C ILE A 130 2.89 -16.13 15.36
N LEU A 131 3.39 -15.65 16.51
CA LEU A 131 3.64 -14.22 16.73
C LEU A 131 4.69 -13.68 15.76
N SER A 132 5.81 -14.40 15.60
CA SER A 132 6.89 -14.04 14.68
C SER A 132 6.41 -13.96 13.22
N SER A 133 5.60 -14.93 12.79
CA SER A 133 4.99 -14.92 11.45
C SER A 133 4.07 -13.71 11.27
N ARG A 134 3.20 -13.43 12.26
CA ARG A 134 2.27 -12.29 12.21
C ARG A 134 2.99 -10.94 12.19
N LEU A 135 4.11 -10.81 12.91
CA LEU A 135 4.95 -9.61 12.85
C LEU A 135 5.56 -9.40 11.47
N ASN A 136 6.07 -10.46 10.84
CA ASN A 136 6.65 -10.36 9.51
C ASN A 136 5.61 -9.92 8.48
N GLU A 137 4.41 -10.53 8.52
CA GLU A 137 3.30 -10.16 7.64
C GLU A 137 2.91 -8.68 7.82
N ALA A 138 2.67 -8.25 9.07
CA ALA A 138 2.30 -6.87 9.38
C ALA A 138 3.41 -5.88 8.99
N TYR A 139 4.68 -6.24 9.21
CA TYR A 139 5.82 -5.41 8.83
C TYR A 139 5.91 -5.26 7.32
N GLN A 140 5.80 -6.34 6.54
CA GLN A 140 5.85 -6.26 5.08
C GLN A 140 4.66 -5.49 4.50
N CYS A 141 3.47 -5.68 5.09
CA CYS A 141 2.27 -4.93 4.74
C CYS A 141 2.46 -3.42 4.97
N LEU A 142 2.90 -3.02 6.16
CA LEU A 142 3.08 -1.60 6.48
C LEU A 142 4.34 -1.00 5.84
N LEU A 143 5.35 -1.78 5.46
CA LEU A 143 6.57 -1.27 4.83
C LEU A 143 6.30 -0.76 3.41
N ASN A 144 5.52 -1.53 2.64
CA ASN A 144 5.35 -1.30 1.21
C ASN A 144 4.04 -0.54 0.91
N PRO A 145 4.05 0.54 0.10
CA PRO A 145 2.87 1.36 -0.14
C PRO A 145 1.66 0.61 -0.70
N LEU A 146 1.85 -0.30 -1.66
CA LEU A 146 0.74 -1.06 -2.28
C LEU A 146 0.07 -2.01 -1.27
N PRO A 147 0.78 -2.96 -0.62
CA PRO A 147 0.20 -3.78 0.45
C PRO A 147 -0.43 -2.95 1.59
N ARG A 148 0.15 -1.78 1.92
CA ARG A 148 -0.37 -0.89 2.95
C ARG A 148 -1.74 -0.32 2.57
N VAL A 149 -1.90 0.19 1.34
CA VAL A 149 -3.19 0.74 0.90
C VAL A 149 -4.24 -0.36 0.73
N GLU A 150 -3.86 -1.54 0.24
CA GLU A 150 -4.74 -2.70 0.13
C GLU A 150 -5.29 -3.11 1.50
N TYR A 151 -4.41 -3.23 2.50
CA TYR A 151 -4.81 -3.48 3.88
C TYR A 151 -5.74 -2.39 4.44
N ILE A 152 -5.44 -1.11 4.22
CA ILE A 152 -6.30 -0.01 4.69
C ILE A 152 -7.69 -0.09 4.04
N LEU A 153 -7.77 -0.39 2.74
CA LEU A 153 -9.01 -0.59 2.01
C LEU A 153 -9.84 -1.75 2.60
N GLU A 154 -9.20 -2.88 2.93
CA GLU A 154 -9.84 -4.00 3.61
C GLU A 154 -10.39 -3.60 4.99
N GLN A 155 -9.62 -2.88 5.80
CA GLN A 155 -10.06 -2.40 7.12
C GLN A 155 -11.27 -1.46 7.02
N ASN A 156 -11.47 -0.80 5.87
CA ASN A 156 -12.60 0.11 5.63
C ASN A 156 -13.73 -0.54 4.82
N GLY A 157 -13.71 -1.86 4.64
CA GLY A 157 -14.79 -2.61 3.99
C GLY A 157 -14.88 -2.41 2.47
N VAL A 158 -13.81 -1.91 1.85
CA VAL A 158 -13.71 -1.71 0.40
C VAL A 158 -12.52 -2.50 -0.15
N PRO A 159 -12.49 -3.84 0.02
CA PRO A 159 -11.34 -4.64 -0.38
C PRO A 159 -11.05 -4.50 -1.88
N LEU A 160 -9.78 -4.62 -2.22
CA LEU A 160 -9.28 -4.60 -3.59
C LEU A 160 -9.17 -6.03 -4.10
N SER A 161 -9.89 -6.38 -5.15
CA SER A 161 -9.73 -7.70 -5.80
C SER A 161 -8.46 -7.74 -6.65
N GLU A 162 -7.87 -8.92 -6.81
CA GLU A 162 -6.80 -9.16 -7.79
C GLU A 162 -7.28 -9.00 -9.23
N THR A 163 -8.56 -9.26 -9.48
CA THR A 163 -9.17 -9.23 -10.83
C THR A 163 -9.71 -7.87 -11.26
N GLU A 164 -9.61 -6.86 -10.40
CA GLU A 164 -10.08 -5.53 -10.73
C GLU A 164 -9.21 -4.89 -11.82
N GLN A 165 -9.91 -4.41 -12.86
CA GLN A 165 -9.29 -3.82 -14.03
C GLN A 165 -9.29 -2.30 -13.94
N VAL A 166 -8.38 -1.68 -14.68
CA VAL A 166 -8.40 -0.24 -14.93
C VAL A 166 -9.60 0.08 -15.83
N GLU A 167 -10.49 0.96 -15.38
CA GLU A 167 -11.59 1.49 -16.20
C GLU A 167 -11.21 2.80 -16.92
N ASP A 168 -10.13 3.46 -16.49
CA ASP A 168 -9.63 4.69 -17.08
C ASP A 168 -8.91 4.41 -18.41
N LEU A 169 -9.57 4.75 -19.52
CA LEU A 169 -9.06 4.59 -20.88
C LEU A 169 -7.73 5.31 -21.12
N ALA A 170 -7.52 6.48 -20.49
CA ALA A 170 -6.26 7.21 -20.64
C ALA A 170 -5.11 6.44 -19.98
N PHE A 171 -5.33 5.96 -18.75
CA PHE A 171 -4.33 5.17 -18.06
C PHE A 171 -4.09 3.80 -18.71
N MET A 172 -5.12 3.16 -19.28
CA MET A 172 -4.93 1.94 -20.07
C MET A 172 -3.98 2.15 -21.25
N ALA A 173 -4.13 3.27 -21.96
CA ALA A 173 -3.24 3.62 -23.07
C ALA A 173 -1.79 3.80 -22.57
N GLU A 174 -1.58 4.48 -21.44
CA GLU A 174 -0.25 4.61 -20.81
C GLU A 174 0.38 3.25 -20.49
N ILE A 175 -0.41 2.30 -19.96
CA ILE A 175 0.09 0.94 -19.65
C ILE A 175 0.48 0.19 -20.94
N MET A 176 -0.33 0.30 -21.99
CA MET A 176 -0.06 -0.37 -23.26
C MET A 176 1.21 0.19 -23.91
N GLU A 177 1.35 1.52 -23.96
CA GLU A 177 2.54 2.19 -24.49
C GLU A 177 3.79 1.80 -23.71
N ALA A 178 3.74 1.79 -22.37
CA ALA A 178 4.86 1.35 -21.55
C ALA A 178 5.28 -0.11 -21.82
N ARG A 179 4.32 -1.01 -22.08
CA ARG A 179 4.62 -2.40 -22.42
C ARG A 179 5.24 -2.53 -23.81
N GLU A 180 4.71 -1.81 -24.79
CA GLU A 180 5.27 -1.77 -26.15
C GLU A 180 6.72 -1.28 -26.12
N ILE A 181 7.01 -0.22 -25.35
CA ILE A 181 8.39 0.26 -25.14
C ILE A 181 9.30 -0.83 -24.60
N ILE A 182 8.85 -1.63 -23.62
CA ILE A 182 9.64 -2.73 -23.04
C ILE A 182 9.84 -3.86 -24.05
N ASP A 183 8.79 -4.22 -24.79
CA ASP A 183 8.80 -5.34 -25.75
C ASP A 183 9.66 -5.03 -26.98
N GLU A 184 9.71 -3.78 -27.43
CA GLU A 184 10.50 -3.34 -28.59
C GLU A 184 11.94 -2.91 -28.24
N ALA A 185 12.27 -2.86 -26.95
CA ALA A 185 13.60 -2.45 -26.51
C ALA A 185 14.67 -3.47 -26.91
N THR A 186 15.81 -2.95 -27.35
CA THR A 186 17.02 -3.69 -27.71
C THR A 186 18.22 -3.15 -26.92
N PRO A 187 19.31 -3.91 -26.79
CA PRO A 187 20.51 -3.43 -26.09
C PRO A 187 21.05 -2.09 -26.64
N GLU A 188 20.87 -1.81 -27.93
CA GLU A 188 21.32 -0.59 -28.60
C GLU A 188 20.49 0.65 -28.23
N ASN A 189 19.25 0.48 -27.77
CA ASN A 189 18.35 1.57 -27.38
C ASN A 189 17.96 1.53 -25.89
N LYS A 190 18.76 0.85 -25.05
CA LYS A 190 18.58 0.73 -23.58
C LYS A 190 18.20 2.04 -22.87
N ALA A 191 18.67 3.18 -23.34
CA ALA A 191 18.34 4.50 -22.79
C ALA A 191 16.82 4.78 -22.75
N VAL A 192 16.03 4.19 -23.65
CA VAL A 192 14.56 4.33 -23.64
C VAL A 192 13.96 3.67 -22.40
N ILE A 193 14.52 2.54 -21.93
CA ILE A 193 14.08 1.87 -20.70
C ILE A 193 14.47 2.68 -19.46
N ASP A 194 15.66 3.29 -19.45
CA ASP A 194 16.06 4.20 -18.37
C ASP A 194 15.09 5.40 -18.26
N GLU A 195 14.70 5.99 -19.39
CA GLU A 195 13.70 7.07 -19.44
C GLU A 195 12.32 6.60 -18.94
N LEU A 196 11.89 5.40 -19.36
CA LEU A 196 10.62 4.81 -18.89
C LEU A 196 10.63 4.59 -17.36
N ILE A 197 11.73 4.07 -16.80
CA ILE A 197 11.87 3.87 -15.35
C ILE A 197 11.77 5.21 -14.62
N GLN A 198 12.49 6.24 -15.08
CA GLN A 198 12.45 7.57 -14.46
C GLN A 198 11.04 8.19 -14.49
N MET A 199 10.35 8.09 -15.63
CA MET A 199 8.98 8.58 -15.76
C MET A 199 8.02 7.81 -14.84
N ASN A 200 8.16 6.49 -14.80
CA ASN A 200 7.32 5.62 -13.98
C ASN A 200 7.57 5.84 -12.47
N ASP A 201 8.82 6.09 -12.06
CA ASP A 201 9.16 6.44 -10.68
C ASP A 201 8.48 7.73 -10.22
N GLU A 202 8.37 8.75 -11.09
CA GLU A 202 7.61 9.96 -10.80
C GLU A 202 6.11 9.65 -10.67
N ASN A 203 5.53 8.91 -11.62
CA ASN A 203 4.13 8.50 -11.58
C ASN A 203 3.79 7.71 -10.31
N ILE A 204 4.69 6.83 -9.86
CA ILE A 204 4.55 6.09 -8.59
C ILE A 204 4.53 7.07 -7.41
N ARG A 205 5.45 8.04 -7.38
CA ARG A 205 5.54 9.03 -6.30
C ARG A 205 4.28 9.89 -6.23
N GLU A 206 3.80 10.41 -7.35
CA GLU A 206 2.56 11.19 -7.43
C GLU A 206 1.33 10.37 -7.02
N THR A 207 1.26 9.10 -7.45
CA THR A 207 0.17 8.20 -7.08
C THR A 207 0.18 7.92 -5.57
N ILE A 208 1.36 7.72 -4.95
CA ILE A 208 1.49 7.55 -3.49
C ILE A 208 1.03 8.81 -2.73
N GLN A 209 1.39 9.99 -3.21
CA GLN A 209 0.93 11.25 -2.61
C GLN A 209 -0.59 11.41 -2.73
N THR A 210 -1.16 11.04 -3.88
CA THR A 210 -2.60 11.03 -4.14
C THR A 210 -3.32 10.08 -3.18
N ILE A 211 -2.83 8.84 -3.03
CA ILE A 211 -3.36 7.88 -2.06
C ILE A 211 -3.33 8.47 -0.65
N SER A 212 -2.22 9.08 -0.24
CA SER A 212 -2.09 9.70 1.08
C SER A 212 -3.17 10.77 1.32
N SER A 213 -3.41 11.67 0.36
CA SER A 213 -4.46 12.70 0.45
C SER A 213 -5.86 12.08 0.52
N LEU A 214 -6.17 11.14 -0.38
CA LEU A 214 -7.48 10.50 -0.46
C LEU A 214 -7.81 9.68 0.80
N VAL A 215 -6.82 9.03 1.41
CA VAL A 215 -6.98 8.33 2.69
C VAL A 215 -7.27 9.33 3.81
N SER A 216 -6.59 10.49 3.84
CA SER A 216 -6.88 11.52 4.86
C SER A 216 -8.28 12.15 4.74
N GLU A 217 -8.85 12.11 3.54
CA GLU A 217 -10.21 12.56 3.25
C GLU A 217 -11.25 11.43 3.33
N GLU A 218 -10.84 10.21 3.68
CA GLU A 218 -11.68 9.00 3.74
C GLU A 218 -12.44 8.70 2.44
N LYS A 219 -11.86 9.04 1.27
CA LYS A 219 -12.44 8.82 -0.06
C LYS A 219 -12.15 7.42 -0.60
N TRP A 220 -12.70 6.38 0.04
CA TRP A 220 -12.30 4.98 -0.18
C TRP A 220 -12.42 4.46 -1.62
N LEU A 221 -13.43 4.89 -2.38
CA LEU A 221 -13.57 4.51 -3.79
C LEU A 221 -12.46 5.12 -4.67
N ASP A 222 -12.07 6.36 -4.39
CA ASP A 222 -10.98 7.03 -5.10
C ASP A 222 -9.62 6.43 -4.67
N VAL A 223 -9.45 6.11 -3.39
CA VAL A 223 -8.28 5.37 -2.88
C VAL A 223 -8.14 4.04 -3.63
N LYS A 224 -9.24 3.32 -3.83
CA LYS A 224 -9.28 2.06 -4.57
C LYS A 224 -8.78 2.24 -6.01
N ALA A 225 -9.30 3.23 -6.74
CA ALA A 225 -8.85 3.54 -8.09
C ALA A 225 -7.34 3.88 -8.14
N ALA A 226 -6.85 4.68 -7.18
CA ALA A 226 -5.44 5.02 -7.07
C ALA A 226 -4.56 3.82 -6.71
N ALA A 227 -5.04 2.88 -5.89
CA ALA A 227 -4.36 1.64 -5.57
C ALA A 227 -4.22 0.71 -6.80
N ILE A 228 -5.27 0.61 -7.63
CA ILE A 228 -5.21 -0.10 -8.92
C ILE A 228 -4.13 0.55 -9.80
N ARG A 229 -4.12 1.88 -9.91
CA ARG A 229 -3.09 2.62 -10.67
C ARG A 229 -1.68 2.26 -10.19
N LEU A 230 -1.45 2.32 -8.87
CA LEU A 230 -0.16 1.98 -8.27
C LEU A 230 0.28 0.54 -8.59
N ARG A 231 -0.65 -0.43 -8.57
CA ARG A 231 -0.37 -1.84 -8.89
C ARG A 231 0.19 -2.00 -10.32
N TYR A 232 -0.41 -1.33 -11.29
CA TYR A 232 0.06 -1.39 -12.68
C TYR A 232 1.39 -0.67 -12.88
N LEU A 233 1.58 0.50 -12.26
CA LEU A 233 2.86 1.22 -12.29
C LEU A 233 4.00 0.37 -11.68
N GLN A 234 3.75 -0.34 -10.58
CA GLN A 234 4.72 -1.29 -10.02
C GLN A 234 4.96 -2.51 -10.92
N GLY A 235 3.95 -2.91 -11.71
CA GLY A 235 4.10 -3.94 -12.73
C GLY A 235 5.05 -3.52 -13.86
N ILE A 236 4.89 -2.30 -14.36
CA ILE A 236 5.80 -1.69 -15.36
C ILE A 236 7.21 -1.58 -14.80
N ASP A 237 7.36 -1.10 -13.56
CA ASP A 237 8.66 -0.96 -12.90
C ASP A 237 9.42 -2.29 -12.83
N ARG A 238 8.74 -3.36 -12.38
CA ARG A 238 9.34 -4.71 -12.32
C ARG A 238 9.74 -5.22 -13.71
N ALA A 239 8.88 -5.05 -14.71
CA ALA A 239 9.15 -5.52 -16.07
C ALA A 239 10.35 -4.78 -16.68
N ALA A 240 10.40 -3.45 -16.54
CA ALA A 240 11.50 -2.63 -17.02
C ALA A 240 12.83 -2.98 -16.32
N LYS A 241 12.84 -3.12 -14.99
CA LYS A 241 14.03 -3.52 -14.23
C LYS A 241 14.50 -4.93 -14.59
N GLN A 242 13.59 -5.87 -14.77
CA GLN A 242 13.92 -7.22 -15.22
C GLN A 242 14.54 -7.23 -16.63
N TRP A 243 14.02 -6.39 -17.53
CA TRP A 243 14.62 -6.22 -18.85
C TRP A 243 16.05 -5.66 -18.73
N MET A 244 16.28 -4.68 -17.86
CA MET A 244 17.61 -4.12 -17.61
C MET A 244 18.59 -5.16 -17.06
N ASP A 245 18.16 -5.98 -16.09
CA ASP A 245 19.00 -7.01 -15.49
C ASP A 245 19.39 -8.12 -16.48
N THR A 246 18.54 -8.40 -17.47
CA THR A 246 18.79 -9.43 -18.50
C THR A 246 19.64 -8.94 -19.66
N HIS A 247 19.76 -7.62 -19.85
CA HIS A 247 20.49 -6.98 -20.96
C HIS A 247 21.58 -6.01 -20.47
N THR A 248 22.13 -6.26 -19.27
CA THR A 248 23.34 -5.60 -18.74
C THR A 248 24.53 -6.54 -18.86
#